data_AF-A0A090TLJ1-F1
#
_entry.id   AF-A0A090TLJ1-F1
#
_cell.length_a   1.000
_cell.length_b   1.000
_cell.length_c   1.000
_cell.angle_alpha   90.00
_cell.angle_beta   90.00
_cell.angle_gamma   90.00
#
_symmetry.space_group_name_H-M   'P 1'
#
loop_
_entity.id
_entity.type
_entity.pdbx_description
1 polymer ?
#
loop_
_entity_poly.entity_id
_entity_poly.type
_entity_poly.pdbx_seq_one_letter_code
_entity_poly.pdbx_strand_id
1 'polypeptide(L)'
;MRDEVRSPQMQFIPIVEQKTFRTDAPQTGQSSEQLRQGDKRLIPGNANSIMEPWCVSDEAWGNFLIAVFDEWVQKDIGKVFVQYFEASVETWMGRKNPLCTLGSLCGKGLAMEPNGDVFSCDHYVYPEYKIGNINTDS
;
A
#
# COMPACT_ATOMS: atom_id res chain seq x y z
N MET A 1 -3.69 6.34 21.22
CA MET A 1 -2.66 5.34 20.82
C MET A 1 -1.21 5.74 21.18
N ARG A 2 -0.59 6.78 20.57
CA ARG A 2 0.76 7.26 20.99
C ARG A 2 0.78 7.66 22.47
N ASP A 3 -0.15 8.50 22.91
CA ASP A 3 -0.13 9.03 24.28
C ASP A 3 -0.65 8.02 25.32
N GLU A 4 -1.58 7.16 24.92
CA GLU A 4 -2.24 6.21 25.83
C GLU A 4 -1.48 4.89 25.93
N VAL A 5 -1.11 4.30 24.77
CA VAL A 5 -0.48 2.97 24.68
C VAL A 5 1.05 3.11 24.56
N ARG A 6 1.56 4.32 24.29
CA ARG A 6 3.00 4.63 24.24
C ARG A 6 3.79 3.75 23.27
N SER A 7 3.15 3.34 22.17
CA SER A 7 3.84 2.65 21.09
C SER A 7 4.87 3.60 20.46
N PRO A 8 6.15 3.20 20.37
CA PRO A 8 7.16 3.98 19.66
C PRO A 8 7.05 3.79 18.15
N GLN A 9 6.19 2.89 17.65
CA GLN A 9 6.04 2.62 16.23
C GLN A 9 4.60 2.86 15.79
N MET A 10 4.43 3.54 14.67
CA MET A 10 3.14 3.85 14.07
C MET A 10 3.14 3.45 12.59
N GLN A 11 2.18 2.61 12.23
CA GLN A 11 1.97 2.14 10.86
C GLN A 11 0.60 2.59 10.36
N PHE A 12 0.55 3.15 9.16
CA PHE A 12 -0.65 3.57 8.45
C PHE A 12 -0.67 2.93 7.05
N ILE A 13 -1.85 2.49 6.63
CA ILE A 13 -2.09 1.94 5.30
C ILE A 13 -3.44 2.51 4.82
N PRO A 14 -3.49 3.23 3.69
CA PRO A 14 -4.75 3.68 3.14
C PRO A 14 -5.53 2.50 2.57
N ILE A 15 -6.85 2.47 2.78
CA ILE A 15 -7.72 1.48 2.14
C ILE A 15 -8.08 2.01 0.74
N VAL A 16 -7.60 1.33 -0.29
CA VAL A 16 -7.79 1.69 -1.70
C VAL A 16 -8.07 0.44 -2.52
N GLU A 17 -9.25 0.36 -3.13
CA GLU A 17 -9.69 -0.79 -3.92
C GLU A 17 -10.50 -0.31 -5.12
N GLN A 18 -10.19 -0.84 -6.30
CA GLN A 18 -11.04 -0.66 -7.48
C GLN A 18 -12.28 -1.53 -7.34
N LYS A 19 -13.43 -1.13 -7.90
CA LYS A 19 -14.67 -1.92 -7.86
C LYS A 19 -14.53 -3.35 -8.42
N THR A 20 -13.52 -3.58 -9.24
CA THR A 20 -13.21 -4.85 -9.89
C THR A 20 -12.23 -5.73 -9.12
N PHE A 21 -11.72 -5.31 -7.96
CA PHE A 21 -10.67 -6.02 -7.21
C PHE A 21 -11.02 -7.48 -6.81
N ARG A 22 -12.29 -7.88 -6.89
CA ARG A 22 -12.70 -9.27 -6.59
C ARG A 22 -12.67 -10.19 -7.81
N THR A 23 -12.71 -9.61 -9.01
CA THR A 23 -12.91 -10.32 -10.27
C THR A 23 -11.71 -10.20 -11.18
N ASP A 24 -11.00 -9.08 -11.11
CA ASP A 24 -9.93 -8.73 -12.02
C ASP A 24 -8.63 -8.57 -11.24
N ALA A 25 -7.66 -9.41 -11.57
CA ALA A 25 -6.31 -9.25 -11.03
C ALA A 25 -5.73 -7.91 -11.51
N PRO A 26 -5.03 -7.15 -10.64
CA PRO A 26 -4.44 -5.87 -11.04
C PRO A 26 -3.48 -6.09 -12.22
N GLN A 27 -3.43 -5.18 -13.21
CA GLN A 27 -2.43 -5.19 -14.29
C GLN A 27 -2.48 -6.36 -15.31
N THR A 28 -3.56 -7.16 -15.38
CA THR A 28 -3.65 -8.31 -16.31
C THR A 28 -4.49 -8.07 -17.60
N GLY A 29 -5.17 -6.92 -17.74
CA GLY A 29 -6.09 -6.63 -18.86
C GLY A 29 -5.48 -5.89 -20.08
N GLN A 30 -6.10 -6.05 -21.27
CA GLN A 30 -5.69 -5.43 -22.55
C GLN A 30 -5.86 -3.90 -22.59
N SER A 31 -6.69 -3.33 -21.71
CA SER A 31 -6.81 -1.88 -21.50
C SER A 31 -6.06 -1.48 -20.24
N SER A 32 -4.73 -1.60 -20.24
CA SER A 32 -3.92 -0.83 -19.29
C SER A 32 -3.88 0.63 -19.74
N GLU A 33 -5.05 1.29 -19.79
CA GLU A 33 -5.04 2.74 -19.61
C GLU A 33 -4.41 2.97 -18.24
N GLN A 34 -3.10 3.22 -18.25
CA GLN A 34 -2.34 3.42 -17.04
C GLN A 34 -3.01 4.58 -16.31
N LEU A 35 -3.67 4.26 -15.20
CA LEU A 35 -4.35 5.25 -14.37
C LEU A 35 -3.30 6.27 -13.96
N ARG A 36 -3.52 7.53 -14.35
CA ARG A 36 -2.59 8.61 -14.07
C ARG A 36 -3.06 9.37 -12.86
N GLN A 37 -2.10 9.90 -12.11
CA GLN A 37 -2.39 10.87 -11.07
C GLN A 37 -3.23 12.02 -11.66
N GLY A 38 -4.29 12.40 -10.95
CA GLY A 38 -5.25 13.42 -11.39
C GLY A 38 -6.44 12.90 -12.21
N ASP A 39 -6.53 11.60 -12.50
CA ASP A 39 -7.75 11.02 -13.07
C ASP A 39 -8.90 11.08 -12.07
N LYS A 40 -9.96 11.83 -12.41
CA LYS A 40 -11.14 12.03 -11.55
C LYS A 40 -11.91 10.73 -11.26
N ARG A 41 -11.75 9.70 -12.10
CA ARG A 41 -12.33 8.36 -11.84
C ARG A 41 -11.72 7.70 -10.60
N LEU A 42 -10.52 8.11 -10.17
CA LEU A 42 -9.85 7.60 -8.97
C LEU A 42 -10.39 8.20 -7.67
N ILE A 43 -11.19 9.27 -7.74
CA ILE A 43 -11.77 9.89 -6.55
C ILE A 43 -12.97 9.04 -6.10
N PRO A 44 -12.98 8.48 -4.89
CA PRO A 44 -14.10 7.69 -4.39
C PRO A 44 -15.42 8.49 -4.32
N GLY A 45 -16.55 7.79 -4.47
CA GLY A 45 -17.88 8.35 -4.20
C GLY A 45 -18.54 9.18 -5.31
N ASN A 46 -17.87 9.45 -6.44
CA ASN A 46 -18.51 10.08 -7.59
C ASN A 46 -19.15 9.06 -8.56
N ALA A 47 -20.10 9.50 -9.38
CA ALA A 47 -20.88 8.62 -10.27
C ALA A 47 -20.03 7.81 -11.27
N ASN A 48 -18.89 8.37 -11.70
CA ASN A 48 -17.97 7.74 -12.65
C ASN A 48 -16.74 7.13 -11.95
N SER A 49 -16.78 7.02 -10.62
CA SER A 49 -15.64 6.50 -9.86
C SER A 49 -15.45 5.01 -10.15
N ILE A 50 -14.21 4.62 -10.39
CA ILE A 50 -13.81 3.21 -10.50
C ILE A 50 -13.34 2.63 -9.16
N MET A 51 -13.23 3.48 -8.13
CA MET A 51 -12.87 3.07 -6.78
C MET A 51 -14.13 2.77 -5.95
N GLU A 52 -13.96 1.92 -4.94
CA GLU A 52 -15.03 1.66 -3.97
C GLU A 52 -15.34 2.90 -3.10
N PRO A 53 -16.60 3.12 -2.69
CA PRO A 53 -17.00 4.35 -2.00
C PRO A 53 -16.43 4.50 -0.59
N TRP A 54 -15.93 3.42 0.04
CA TRP A 54 -15.25 3.46 1.34
C TRP A 54 -13.74 3.70 1.24
N CYS A 55 -13.19 3.87 0.03
CA CYS A 55 -11.78 4.16 -0.15
C CYS A 55 -11.40 5.55 0.34
N VAL A 56 -10.13 5.69 0.72
CA VAL A 56 -9.53 6.99 1.04
C VAL A 56 -9.10 7.66 -0.27
N SER A 57 -9.54 8.90 -0.51
CA SER A 57 -9.07 9.71 -1.65
C SER A 57 -7.60 10.08 -1.47
N ASP A 58 -6.88 10.31 -2.57
CA ASP A 58 -5.52 10.83 -2.58
C ASP A 58 -5.36 12.14 -1.79
N GLU A 59 -6.28 13.09 -1.95
CA GLU A 59 -6.25 14.37 -1.22
C GLU A 59 -6.40 14.18 0.30
N ALA A 60 -7.42 13.41 0.73
CA ALA A 60 -7.61 13.10 2.15
C ALA A 60 -6.40 12.37 2.76
N TRP A 61 -5.80 11.44 2.01
CA TRP A 61 -4.60 10.74 2.46
C TRP A 61 -3.40 11.69 2.59
N GLY A 62 -3.20 12.59 1.63
CA GLY A 62 -2.17 13.62 1.69
C GLY A 62 -2.34 14.54 2.89
N ASN A 63 -3.56 15.06 3.10
CA ASN A 63 -3.87 15.92 4.24
C ASN A 63 -3.64 15.20 5.58
N PHE A 64 -4.00 13.92 5.67
CA PHE A 64 -3.71 13.10 6.85
C PHE A 64 -2.20 12.99 7.11
N LEU A 65 -1.40 12.65 6.10
CA LEU A 65 0.05 12.53 6.24
C LEU A 65 0.71 13.86 6.62
N ILE A 66 0.26 14.98 6.05
CA ILE A 66 0.74 16.32 6.42
C ILE A 66 0.46 16.59 7.89
N ALA A 67 -0.78 16.38 8.34
CA ALA A 67 -1.16 16.61 9.73
C ALA A 67 -0.33 15.75 10.71
N VAL A 68 -0.10 14.47 10.37
CA VAL A 68 0.75 13.58 11.17
C VAL A 68 2.20 14.04 11.17
N PHE A 69 2.72 14.51 10.03
CA PHE A 69 4.08 15.02 9.91
C PHE A 69 4.30 16.28 10.75
N ASP A 70 3.36 17.23 10.70
CA ASP A 70 3.42 18.48 11.45
C ASP A 70 3.44 18.26 12.97
N GLU A 71 2.70 17.27 13.48
CA GLU A 71 2.80 16.88 14.89
C GLU A 71 4.13 16.18 15.20
N TRP A 72 4.49 15.19 14.37
CA TRP A 72 5.67 14.36 14.56
C TRP A 72 6.96 15.18 14.59
N VAL A 73 7.12 16.11 13.64
CA VAL A 73 8.33 16.95 13.50
C VAL A 73 8.53 17.85 14.72
N GLN A 74 7.45 18.25 15.40
CA GLN A 74 7.52 19.13 16.56
C GLN A 74 7.79 18.38 17.87
N LYS A 75 7.34 17.13 18.01
CA LYS A 75 7.24 16.46 19.32
C LYS A 75 7.99 15.13 19.41
N ASP A 76 8.09 14.42 18.29
CA ASP A 76 8.31 12.97 18.29
C ASP A 76 9.55 12.51 17.51
N ILE A 77 10.33 13.43 16.92
CA ILE A 77 11.63 13.10 16.30
C ILE A 77 12.51 12.33 17.28
N GLY A 78 12.98 11.15 16.85
CA GLY A 78 13.82 10.25 17.65
C GLY A 78 13.09 9.49 18.76
N LYS A 79 11.77 9.63 18.87
CA LYS A 79 10.94 8.98 19.90
C LYS A 79 9.86 8.07 19.30
N VAL A 80 9.20 8.51 18.24
CA VAL A 80 8.19 7.74 17.52
C VAL A 80 8.59 7.60 16.07
N PHE A 81 8.51 6.38 15.57
CA PHE A 81 8.89 5.99 14.22
C PHE A 81 7.61 5.79 13.40
N VAL A 82 7.41 6.67 12.43
CA VAL A 82 6.29 6.59 11.47
C VAL A 82 6.83 6.04 10.17
N GLN A 83 6.28 4.92 9.70
CA GLN A 83 6.85 4.12 8.59
C GLN A 83 7.25 4.96 7.35
N TYR A 84 6.43 5.95 6.97
CA TYR A 84 6.61 6.73 5.75
C TYR A 84 7.71 7.78 5.90
N PHE A 85 7.88 8.34 7.08
CA PHE A 85 8.91 9.37 7.34
C PHE A 85 10.28 8.70 7.40
N GLU A 86 10.38 7.58 8.12
CA GLU A 86 11.60 6.76 8.15
C GLU A 86 11.98 6.30 6.73
N ALA A 87 11.01 5.78 5.96
CA ALA A 87 11.24 5.34 4.59
C ALA A 87 11.70 6.47 3.66
N SER A 88 11.18 7.68 3.85
CA SER A 88 11.57 8.87 3.09
C SER A 88 12.99 9.30 3.40
N VAL A 89 13.40 9.28 4.67
CA VAL A 89 14.78 9.58 5.09
C VAL A 89 15.75 8.57 4.53
N GLU A 90 15.45 7.26 4.64
CA GLU A 90 16.29 6.19 4.07
C GLU A 90 16.49 6.37 2.57
N THR A 91 15.40 6.63 1.84
CA THR A 91 15.45 6.87 0.38
C THR A 91 16.26 8.13 0.05
N TRP A 92 16.08 9.21 0.81
CA TRP A 92 16.83 10.46 0.63
C TRP A 92 18.33 10.28 0.87
N MET A 93 18.72 9.38 1.78
CA MET A 93 20.11 8.99 2.01
C MET A 93 20.69 8.06 0.93
N GLY A 94 19.95 7.80 -0.15
CA GLY A 94 20.37 6.91 -1.24
C GLY A 94 20.26 5.42 -0.91
N ARG A 95 19.61 5.06 0.20
CA ARG A 95 19.35 3.66 0.56
C ARG A 95 18.06 3.18 -0.11
N LYS A 96 17.88 1.87 -0.14
CA LYS A 96 16.67 1.26 -0.67
C LYS A 96 15.49 1.58 0.26
N ASN A 97 14.37 1.99 -0.31
CA ASN A 97 13.16 2.21 0.46
C ASN A 97 12.74 0.93 1.20
N PRO A 98 12.53 1.00 2.54
CA PRO A 98 12.17 -0.18 3.34
C PRO A 98 10.71 -0.62 3.13
N LEU A 99 9.83 0.25 2.63
CA LEU A 99 8.45 -0.10 2.33
C LEU A 99 8.38 -0.78 0.96
N CYS A 100 7.85 -2.00 0.93
CA CYS A 100 7.72 -2.80 -0.29
C CYS A 100 7.01 -2.04 -1.42
N THR A 101 5.92 -1.34 -1.08
CA THR A 101 5.08 -0.57 -2.01
C THR A 101 5.76 0.67 -2.59
N LEU A 102 6.85 1.14 -1.99
CA LEU A 102 7.66 2.26 -2.47
C LEU A 102 9.03 1.80 -3.01
N GLY A 103 9.26 0.49 -3.10
CA GLY A 103 10.47 -0.09 -3.65
C GLY A 103 10.46 -0.09 -5.18
N SER A 104 11.65 -0.18 -5.79
CA SER A 104 11.81 -0.28 -7.24
C SER A 104 11.36 -1.61 -7.85
N LEU A 105 11.20 -2.65 -7.01
CA LEU A 105 10.84 -4.00 -7.41
C LEU A 105 9.84 -4.57 -6.40
N CYS A 106 8.71 -5.06 -6.91
CA CYS A 106 7.73 -5.83 -6.16
C CYS A 106 8.19 -7.29 -5.99
N GLY A 107 7.49 -8.07 -5.16
CA GLY A 107 7.71 -9.53 -5.08
C GLY A 107 8.58 -10.03 -3.92
N LYS A 108 8.92 -9.17 -2.95
CA LYS A 108 9.75 -9.57 -1.80
C LYS A 108 8.97 -10.25 -0.67
N GLY A 109 7.69 -9.90 -0.51
CA GLY A 109 6.82 -10.43 0.54
C GLY A 109 5.93 -11.50 -0.05
N LEU A 110 6.41 -12.75 -0.11
CA LEU A 110 5.61 -13.86 -0.61
C LEU A 110 4.39 -14.05 0.29
N ALA A 111 3.23 -14.25 -0.32
CA ALA A 111 2.03 -14.67 0.38
C ALA A 111 1.85 -16.17 0.22
N MET A 112 1.48 -16.84 1.31
CA MET A 112 1.21 -18.27 1.32
C MET A 112 -0.17 -18.50 1.93
N GLU A 113 -1.05 -19.10 1.15
CA GLU A 113 -2.38 -19.50 1.60
C GLU A 113 -2.32 -20.82 2.39
N PRO A 114 -3.30 -21.11 3.25
CA PRO A 114 -3.31 -22.34 4.06
C PRO A 114 -3.28 -23.65 3.27
N ASN A 115 -3.66 -23.62 1.98
CA ASN A 115 -3.58 -24.77 1.07
C ASN A 115 -2.17 -25.00 0.48
N GLY A 116 -1.20 -24.15 0.85
CA GLY A 116 0.18 -24.19 0.37
C GLY A 116 0.43 -23.43 -0.93
N ASP A 117 -0.59 -22.80 -1.52
CA ASP A 117 -0.39 -21.94 -2.70
C ASP A 117 0.45 -20.72 -2.33
N VAL A 118 1.43 -20.42 -3.17
CA VAL A 118 2.37 -19.30 -2.98
C VAL A 118 2.14 -18.28 -4.08
N PHE A 119 2.07 -17.01 -3.68
CA PHE A 119 1.90 -15.84 -4.56
C PHE A 119 3.05 -14.86 -4.35
N SER A 120 3.35 -14.05 -5.36
CA SER A 120 4.44 -13.08 -5.30
C SER A 120 4.24 -11.95 -4.27
N CYS A 121 3.00 -11.66 -3.88
CA CYS A 121 2.66 -10.58 -2.96
C CYS A 121 1.28 -10.84 -2.33
N ASP A 122 1.09 -10.39 -1.08
CA ASP A 122 -0.21 -10.31 -0.39
C ASP A 122 -1.24 -9.43 -1.10
N HIS A 123 -0.80 -8.43 -1.86
CA HIS A 123 -1.67 -7.59 -2.69
C HIS A 123 -2.05 -8.22 -4.04
N TYR A 124 -1.43 -9.36 -4.39
CA TYR A 124 -1.59 -10.04 -5.68
C TYR A 124 -1.94 -11.51 -5.47
N VAL A 125 -2.84 -11.81 -4.52
CA VAL A 125 -3.36 -13.16 -4.29
C VAL A 125 -4.49 -13.45 -5.28
N TYR A 126 -4.12 -13.62 -6.54
CA TYR A 126 -5.01 -13.98 -7.65
C TYR A 126 -4.41 -15.16 -8.43
N PRO A 127 -5.24 -16.02 -9.06
CA PRO A 127 -4.75 -17.18 -9.82
C PRO A 127 -3.64 -16.83 -10.83
N GLU A 128 -3.71 -15.67 -11.48
CA GLU A 128 -2.75 -15.15 -12.46
C GLU A 128 -1.36 -14.91 -11.87
N TYR A 129 -1.28 -14.72 -10.56
CA TYR A 129 -0.05 -14.40 -9.82
C TYR A 129 0.42 -15.53 -8.90
N LYS A 130 -0.20 -16.71 -9.00
CA LYS A 130 0.28 -17.92 -8.30
C LYS A 130 1.63 -18.32 -8.89
N ILE A 131 2.65 -18.42 -8.03
CA ILE A 131 4.02 -18.79 -8.42
C ILE A 131 4.37 -20.24 -8.10
N GLY A 132 3.53 -20.94 -7.33
CA GLY A 132 3.70 -22.37 -7.06
C GLY A 132 2.84 -22.86 -5.89
N ASN A 133 3.09 -24.09 -5.45
CA ASN A 133 2.57 -24.67 -4.22
C ASN A 133 3.66 -25.43 -3.47
N ILE A 134 3.83 -25.11 -2.17
CA ILE A 134 4.92 -25.67 -1.34
C ILE A 134 4.83 -27.19 -1.14
N ASN A 135 3.65 -27.79 -1.34
CA ASN A 135 3.45 -29.22 -1.18
C ASN A 135 3.75 -30.02 -2.46
N THR A 136 3.78 -29.37 -3.63
CA THR A 136 3.90 -30.07 -4.93
C THR A 136 5.12 -29.66 -5.75
N ASP A 137 5.63 -28.45 -5.56
CA ASP A 137 6.68 -27.88 -6.39
C ASP A 137 7.99 -27.90 -5.59
N SER A 138 8.95 -28.74 -6.05
CA SER A 138 10.28 -28.95 -5.45
C SER A 138 11.39 -28.56 -6.40
#